data_AF-F1T576-F1
#
_entry.id   AF-F1T576-F1
#
_cell.length_a   1.000
_cell.length_b   1.000
_cell.length_c   1.000
_cell.angle_alpha   90.00
_cell.angle_beta   90.00
_cell.angle_gamma   90.00
#
_symmetry.space_group_name_H-M   'P 1'
#
loop_
_entity.id
_entity.type
_entity.pdbx_description
1 polymer ?
#
loop_
_entity_poly.entity_id
_entity_poly.type
_entity_poly.pdbx_seq_one_letter_code
_entity_poly.pdbx_strand_id
1 'polypeptide(L)'
;MYINTSYAVYLRIINANRKTIESFTLYSFDILLHFKDTCQIIETFLRKIVILIYKQKGVHMSDFVLSCCSTVDLTKEYLAKRSINCIYFNYELDGVAFKDDFGASNSSHEIFERMLKGADAKTSCVSTGAYIQSWTPFLEEGKDIVHVCLSSAVSGTYNAACTAQEELQQRFPARRIEVIDSLNASAGFGLLVDKLADLRDEGMDAKEVSEWAQKNRLNIQAWFFTSDLRFFIKGGRVSKTAGAIGGLLKICPILAISQTGALEVVEKVRTKNRAIKRLIDIIKATIPNPQEICGKVFLSNSDCETDALELASQIQNAFPSLEPSSIQNFEIGATIGCHTGPGTVAVFYWGKERAVSSKQ
;
A
#
# COMPACT_ATOMS: atom_id res chain seq x y z
N MET A 1 30.74 -7.55 -22.32
CA MET A 1 30.15 -8.25 -23.48
C MET A 1 28.70 -8.67 -23.22
N TYR A 2 27.83 -7.76 -22.74
CA TYR A 2 26.38 -7.96 -22.57
C TYR A 2 25.62 -6.64 -22.75
N ILE A 3 25.99 -5.86 -23.76
CA ILE A 3 25.22 -4.72 -24.26
C ILE A 3 24.90 -5.09 -25.70
N ASN A 4 23.78 -5.77 -25.98
CA ASN A 4 23.38 -5.91 -27.38
C ASN A 4 21.93 -6.24 -27.70
N THR A 5 21.05 -6.44 -26.70
CA THR A 5 19.63 -6.69 -27.00
C THR A 5 18.82 -5.39 -27.01
N SER A 6 19.01 -4.50 -26.04
CA SER A 6 18.26 -3.22 -25.98
C SER A 6 18.72 -2.19 -27.02
N TYR A 7 20.02 -2.20 -27.39
CA TYR A 7 20.58 -1.28 -28.39
C TYR A 7 20.11 -1.62 -29.81
N ALA A 8 19.93 -2.91 -30.11
CA ALA A 8 19.41 -3.37 -31.40
C ALA A 8 17.91 -3.06 -31.58
N VAL A 9 17.13 -3.11 -30.49
CA VAL A 9 15.72 -2.68 -30.49
C VAL A 9 15.63 -1.16 -30.65
N TYR A 10 16.48 -0.40 -29.95
CA TYR A 10 16.59 1.05 -30.04
C TYR A 10 16.93 1.53 -31.47
N LEU A 11 17.91 0.91 -32.13
CA LEU A 11 18.29 1.24 -33.51
C LEU A 11 17.21 0.85 -34.53
N ARG A 12 16.43 -0.21 -34.29
CA ARG A 12 15.29 -0.58 -35.15
C ARG A 12 14.14 0.44 -35.05
N ILE A 13 13.88 0.98 -33.86
CA ILE A 13 12.85 2.01 -33.64
C ILE A 13 13.23 3.34 -34.32
N ILE A 14 14.51 3.73 -34.25
CA ILE A 14 15.05 4.93 -34.91
C ILE A 14 15.02 4.78 -36.44
N ASN A 15 15.45 3.63 -36.98
CA ASN A 15 15.46 3.42 -38.43
C ASN A 15 14.05 3.30 -39.04
N ALA A 16 13.07 2.75 -38.30
CA ALA A 16 11.69 2.64 -38.77
C ALA A 16 10.94 3.99 -38.83
N ASN A 17 11.41 5.00 -38.09
CA ASN A 17 10.73 6.31 -37.96
C ASN A 17 11.61 7.50 -38.37
N ARG A 18 12.58 7.26 -39.28
CA ARG A 18 13.59 8.25 -39.70
C ARG A 18 12.99 9.60 -40.15
N LYS A 19 11.81 9.58 -40.79
CA LYS A 19 11.11 10.81 -41.22
C LYS A 19 10.37 11.58 -40.11
N THR A 20 10.07 10.95 -38.98
CA THR A 20 9.30 11.57 -37.89
C THR A 20 10.21 12.14 -36.80
N ILE A 21 11.45 11.66 -36.72
CA ILE A 21 12.41 12.05 -35.66
C ILE A 21 13.38 13.15 -36.11
N GLU A 22 13.55 13.37 -37.43
CA GLU A 22 14.44 14.41 -37.98
C GLU A 22 14.07 15.85 -37.58
N SER A 23 12.87 16.12 -37.08
CA SER A 23 12.47 17.45 -36.61
C SER A 23 12.73 17.72 -35.11
N PHE A 24 13.19 16.73 -34.33
CA PHE A 24 13.31 16.88 -32.86
C PHE A 24 14.71 16.62 -32.27
N THR A 25 15.68 16.11 -33.04
CA THR A 25 16.95 15.60 -32.49
C THR A 25 18.20 16.46 -32.71
N LEU A 26 18.06 17.75 -33.05
CA LEU A 26 19.25 18.61 -33.25
C LEU A 26 19.63 19.49 -32.04
N TYR A 27 18.87 19.48 -30.94
CA TYR A 27 19.17 20.36 -29.78
C TYR A 27 19.62 19.64 -28.50
N SER A 28 19.62 18.31 -28.46
CA SER A 28 19.75 17.58 -27.18
C SER A 28 20.93 16.62 -27.10
N PHE A 29 21.77 16.52 -28.13
CA PHE A 29 22.84 15.51 -28.17
C PHE A 29 24.12 15.90 -27.39
N ASP A 30 24.39 17.20 -27.18
CA ASP A 30 25.61 17.65 -26.50
C ASP A 30 25.54 17.61 -24.96
N ILE A 31 24.36 17.37 -24.38
CA ILE A 31 24.19 17.29 -22.91
C ILE A 31 24.39 15.85 -22.38
N LEU A 32 24.49 14.85 -23.26
CA LEU A 32 24.29 13.44 -22.91
C LEU A 32 25.57 12.66 -22.54
N LEU A 33 26.74 13.31 -22.46
CA LEU A 33 28.01 12.59 -22.27
C LEU A 33 28.58 12.60 -20.84
N HIS A 34 27.98 13.31 -19.88
CA HIS A 34 28.37 13.24 -18.47
C HIS A 34 27.11 13.13 -17.60
N PHE A 35 27.21 12.41 -16.48
CA PHE A 35 26.20 12.18 -15.43
C PHE A 35 25.34 10.90 -15.57
N LYS A 36 25.57 9.98 -14.61
CA LYS A 36 24.85 8.72 -14.40
C LYS A 36 23.43 8.96 -13.84
N ASP A 37 23.22 10.08 -13.15
CA ASP A 37 21.95 10.43 -12.48
C ASP A 37 20.90 11.01 -13.46
N THR A 38 21.35 11.47 -14.62
CA THR A 38 20.48 11.96 -15.69
C THR A 38 19.64 10.85 -16.31
N CYS A 39 20.07 9.58 -16.23
CA CYS A 39 19.37 8.45 -16.85
C CYS A 39 17.94 8.27 -16.34
N GLN A 40 17.67 8.42 -15.04
CA GLN A 40 16.34 8.18 -14.48
C GLN A 40 15.37 9.33 -14.79
N ILE A 41 15.88 10.56 -14.77
CA ILE A 41 15.14 11.77 -15.18
C ILE A 41 14.85 11.71 -16.68
N ILE A 42 15.83 11.34 -17.51
CA ILE A 42 15.68 11.17 -18.96
C ILE A 42 14.73 10.02 -19.25
N GLU A 43 14.81 8.88 -18.57
CA GLU A 43 13.89 7.76 -18.76
C GLU A 43 12.45 8.17 -18.42
N THR A 44 12.25 8.87 -17.30
CA THR A 44 10.93 9.39 -16.90
C THR A 44 10.39 10.40 -17.92
N PHE A 45 11.26 11.28 -18.42
CA PHE A 45 10.92 12.29 -19.42
C PHE A 45 10.59 11.67 -20.79
N LEU A 46 11.39 10.71 -21.24
CA LEU A 46 11.15 9.95 -22.46
C LEU A 46 9.88 9.12 -22.38
N ARG A 47 9.58 8.50 -21.23
CA ARG A 47 8.29 7.82 -20.98
C ARG A 47 7.12 8.78 -21.12
N LYS A 48 7.20 9.98 -20.53
CA LYS A 48 6.14 11.01 -20.67
C LYS A 48 5.93 11.42 -22.13
N ILE A 49 7.00 11.61 -22.90
CA ILE A 49 6.93 11.92 -24.33
C ILE A 49 6.28 10.77 -25.11
N VAL A 50 6.68 9.52 -24.82
CA VAL A 50 6.12 8.33 -25.45
C VAL A 50 4.63 8.19 -25.14
N ILE A 51 4.19 8.43 -23.90
CA ILE A 51 2.78 8.45 -23.49
C ILE A 51 2.00 9.55 -24.24
N LEU A 52 2.57 10.75 -24.38
CA LEU A 52 1.97 11.85 -25.16
C LEU A 52 1.81 11.48 -26.64
N ILE A 53 2.81 10.81 -27.23
CA ILE A 53 2.77 10.32 -28.61
C ILE A 53 1.70 9.22 -28.76
N TYR A 54 1.59 8.29 -27.81
CA TYR A 54 0.58 7.23 -27.84
C TYR A 54 -0.84 7.77 -27.68
N LYS A 55 -1.05 8.76 -26.80
CA LYS A 55 -2.30 9.53 -26.69
C LYS A 55 -2.68 10.21 -28.01
N GLN A 56 -1.71 10.85 -28.69
CA GLN A 56 -1.94 11.47 -29.99
C GLN A 56 -2.22 10.46 -31.11
N LYS A 57 -1.71 9.23 -31.00
CA LYS A 57 -1.90 8.15 -31.98
C LYS A 57 -3.09 7.23 -31.70
N GLY A 58 -3.90 7.50 -30.67
CA GLY A 58 -5.06 6.68 -30.32
C GLY A 58 -4.71 5.29 -29.80
N VAL A 59 -3.49 5.08 -29.29
CA VAL A 59 -3.10 3.83 -28.64
C VAL A 59 -3.62 3.87 -27.20
N HIS A 60 -4.43 2.87 -26.86
CA HIS A 60 -5.10 2.76 -25.57
C HIS A 60 -4.10 2.93 -24.42
N MET A 61 -4.33 3.94 -23.58
CA MET A 61 -3.82 3.92 -22.21
C MET A 61 -4.32 2.65 -21.54
N SER A 62 -3.57 2.10 -20.60
CA SER A 62 -3.96 0.92 -19.83
C SER A 62 -5.36 1.12 -19.24
N ASP A 63 -6.33 0.37 -19.78
CA ASP A 63 -7.76 0.57 -19.55
C ASP A 63 -8.28 -0.43 -18.51
N PHE A 64 -7.70 -0.34 -17.31
CA PHE A 64 -8.13 -1.15 -16.18
C PHE A 64 -8.50 -0.29 -14.97
N VAL A 65 -9.44 -0.81 -14.20
CA VAL A 65 -9.85 -0.24 -12.92
C VAL A 65 -8.90 -0.74 -11.83
N LEU A 66 -8.13 0.18 -11.26
CA LEU A 66 -7.39 -0.09 -10.04
C LEU A 66 -8.31 0.10 -8.84
N SER A 67 -8.43 -0.94 -8.02
CA SER A 67 -9.30 -0.91 -6.85
C SER A 67 -8.65 -1.52 -5.61
N CYS A 68 -9.20 -1.19 -4.44
CA CYS A 68 -8.76 -1.71 -3.15
C CYS A 68 -9.92 -1.79 -2.15
N CYS A 69 -9.64 -2.24 -0.94
CA CYS A 69 -10.60 -2.28 0.17
C CYS A 69 -10.46 -1.05 1.10
N SER A 70 -11.51 -0.68 1.83
CA SER A 70 -11.50 0.49 2.76
C SER A 70 -10.41 0.44 3.84
N THR A 71 -9.97 -0.76 4.20
CA THR A 71 -8.83 -1.00 5.12
C THR A 71 -7.49 -0.47 4.62
N VAL A 72 -7.46 0.18 3.46
CA VAL A 72 -6.29 0.85 2.87
C VAL A 72 -5.86 2.06 3.70
N ASP A 73 -6.77 2.60 4.54
CA ASP A 73 -6.52 3.70 5.47
C ASP A 73 -5.83 4.89 4.78
N LEU A 74 -6.21 5.15 3.53
CA LEU A 74 -5.96 6.40 2.84
C LEU A 74 -7.28 7.18 2.79
N THR A 75 -7.21 8.50 2.68
CA THR A 75 -8.44 9.30 2.62
C THR A 75 -9.21 9.04 1.32
N LYS A 76 -10.52 9.25 1.37
CA LYS A 76 -11.38 9.17 0.18
C LYS A 76 -10.89 10.12 -0.92
N GLU A 77 -10.42 11.30 -0.54
CA GLU A 77 -9.86 12.31 -1.43
C GLU A 77 -8.55 11.83 -2.08
N TYR A 78 -7.69 11.15 -1.32
CA TYR A 78 -6.46 10.57 -1.84
C TYR A 78 -6.76 9.54 -2.94
N LEU A 79 -7.68 8.62 -2.66
CA LEU A 79 -8.09 7.58 -3.61
C LEU A 79 -8.74 8.19 -4.85
N ALA A 80 -9.64 9.17 -4.68
CA ALA A 80 -10.33 9.85 -5.77
C ALA A 80 -9.35 10.59 -6.69
N LYS A 81 -8.37 11.32 -6.13
CA LYS A 81 -7.33 12.03 -6.91
C LYS A 81 -6.50 11.08 -7.78
N ARG A 82 -6.41 9.82 -7.38
CA ARG A 82 -5.63 8.76 -8.04
C ARG A 82 -6.49 7.84 -8.88
N SER A 83 -7.79 8.11 -9.03
CA SER A 83 -8.74 7.23 -9.72
C SER A 83 -8.65 5.79 -9.22
N ILE A 84 -8.63 5.61 -7.89
CA ILE A 84 -8.63 4.31 -7.22
C ILE A 84 -10.03 4.06 -6.67
N ASN A 85 -10.65 2.97 -7.10
CA ASN A 85 -11.96 2.55 -6.61
C ASN A 85 -11.83 1.81 -5.28
N CYS A 86 -12.78 2.02 -4.36
CA CYS A 86 -12.73 1.42 -3.03
C CYS A 86 -13.99 0.61 -2.74
N ILE A 87 -13.82 -0.59 -2.17
CA ILE A 87 -14.89 -1.47 -1.73
C ILE A 87 -14.87 -1.54 -0.21
N TYR A 88 -16.00 -1.26 0.44
CA TYR A 88 -16.04 -1.09 1.89
C TYR A 88 -16.11 -2.42 2.62
N PHE A 89 -15.28 -2.54 3.65
CA PHE A 89 -15.48 -3.52 4.71
C PHE A 89 -16.71 -3.15 5.55
N ASN A 90 -17.14 -4.09 6.38
CA ASN A 90 -18.18 -3.86 7.37
C ASN A 90 -17.64 -4.11 8.77
N TYR A 91 -18.16 -3.34 9.72
CA TYR A 91 -17.94 -3.55 11.15
C TYR A 91 -19.26 -3.51 11.89
N GLU A 92 -19.25 -4.02 13.11
CA GLU A 92 -20.40 -4.05 14.00
C GLU A 92 -20.01 -3.43 15.32
N LEU A 93 -20.86 -2.57 15.88
CA LEU A 93 -20.75 -2.07 17.25
C LEU A 93 -22.04 -2.40 18.00
N ASP A 94 -21.92 -3.22 19.05
CA ASP A 94 -23.04 -3.64 19.89
C ASP A 94 -24.21 -4.25 19.10
N GLY A 95 -23.91 -5.10 18.10
CA GLY A 95 -24.91 -5.74 17.25
C GLY A 95 -25.41 -4.89 16.07
N VAL A 96 -24.98 -3.63 15.95
CA VAL A 96 -25.37 -2.75 14.84
C VAL A 96 -24.28 -2.72 13.78
N ALA A 97 -24.64 -3.10 12.54
CA ALA A 97 -23.73 -3.15 11.40
C ALA A 97 -23.55 -1.78 10.73
N PHE A 98 -22.31 -1.47 10.36
CA PHE A 98 -21.88 -0.25 9.68
C PHE A 98 -20.91 -0.59 8.56
N LYS A 99 -20.74 0.34 7.62
CA LYS A 99 -19.68 0.29 6.62
C LYS A 99 -18.48 1.08 7.11
N ASP A 100 -17.29 0.58 6.81
CA ASP A 100 -16.04 1.32 6.95
C ASP A 100 -15.92 2.35 5.82
N ASP A 101 -16.68 3.43 5.96
CA ASP A 101 -16.98 4.43 4.95
C ASP A 101 -16.18 5.72 5.15
N PHE A 102 -14.92 5.57 5.59
CA PHE A 102 -14.00 6.67 5.87
C PHE A 102 -14.53 7.66 6.92
N GLY A 103 -15.21 7.14 7.94
CA GLY A 103 -15.68 7.93 9.07
C GLY A 103 -17.03 8.61 8.86
N ALA A 104 -17.71 8.37 7.74
CA ALA A 104 -19.01 9.00 7.46
C ALA A 104 -20.14 8.45 8.35
N SER A 105 -20.10 7.15 8.70
CA SER A 105 -21.05 6.54 9.63
C SER A 105 -20.68 6.80 11.10
N ASN A 106 -19.42 6.56 11.47
CA ASN A 106 -18.89 6.86 12.80
C ASN A 106 -17.43 7.29 12.63
N SER A 107 -17.02 8.37 13.29
CA SER A 107 -15.62 8.77 13.32
C SER A 107 -14.77 7.73 14.05
N SER A 108 -13.48 7.60 13.71
CA SER A 108 -12.58 6.67 14.42
C SER A 108 -12.54 6.94 15.93
N HIS A 109 -12.53 8.23 16.32
CA HIS A 109 -12.59 8.63 17.73
C HIS A 109 -13.83 8.09 18.46
N GLU A 110 -15.02 8.21 17.86
CA GLU A 110 -16.27 7.73 18.45
C GLU A 110 -16.29 6.20 18.61
N ILE A 111 -15.75 5.48 17.62
CA ILE A 111 -15.58 4.02 17.69
C ILE A 111 -14.69 3.66 18.88
N PHE A 112 -13.54 4.32 19.03
CA PHE A 112 -12.61 4.05 20.11
C PHE A 112 -13.19 4.40 21.49
N GLU A 113 -13.89 5.52 21.62
CA GLU A 113 -14.58 5.87 22.87
C GLU A 113 -15.55 4.77 23.30
N ARG A 114 -16.36 4.26 22.36
CA ARG A 114 -17.31 3.17 22.63
C ARG A 114 -16.58 1.89 23.03
N MET A 115 -15.53 1.52 22.30
CA MET A 115 -14.71 0.34 22.62
C MET A 115 -14.05 0.44 24.00
N LEU A 116 -13.55 1.62 24.39
CA LEU A 116 -13.00 1.87 25.72
C LEU A 116 -14.07 1.76 26.83
N LYS A 117 -15.32 2.12 26.52
CA LYS A 117 -16.49 1.93 27.40
C LYS A 117 -17.02 0.48 27.40
N GLY A 118 -16.40 -0.41 26.64
CA GLY A 118 -16.71 -1.86 26.65
C GLY A 118 -17.62 -2.33 25.52
N ALA A 119 -17.91 -1.49 24.52
CA ALA A 119 -18.70 -1.88 23.36
C ALA A 119 -18.10 -3.12 22.67
N ASP A 120 -18.96 -4.02 22.20
CA ASP A 120 -18.50 -5.16 21.42
C ASP A 120 -18.33 -4.76 19.96
N ALA A 121 -17.05 -4.66 19.55
CA ALA A 121 -16.66 -4.35 18.19
C ALA A 121 -16.26 -5.62 17.43
N LYS A 122 -16.87 -5.85 16.27
CA LYS A 122 -16.54 -6.96 15.35
C LYS A 122 -16.37 -6.44 13.95
N THR A 123 -15.70 -7.21 13.10
CA THR A 123 -15.54 -6.89 11.68
C THR A 123 -15.87 -8.10 10.82
N SER A 124 -16.43 -7.84 9.64
CA SER A 124 -16.58 -8.86 8.59
C SER A 124 -15.86 -8.41 7.33
N CYS A 125 -15.22 -9.38 6.66
CA CYS A 125 -14.56 -9.12 5.39
C CYS A 125 -15.55 -8.74 4.30
N VAL A 126 -15.06 -8.13 3.21
CA VAL A 126 -15.88 -7.88 2.02
C VAL A 126 -16.39 -9.23 1.49
N SER A 127 -17.69 -9.32 1.23
CA SER A 127 -18.29 -10.56 0.73
C SER A 127 -18.03 -10.73 -0.77
N THR A 128 -18.03 -11.98 -1.23
CA THR A 128 -17.97 -12.31 -2.67
C THR A 128 -19.04 -11.58 -3.46
N GLY A 129 -20.28 -11.51 -2.95
CA GLY A 129 -21.37 -10.77 -3.59
C GLY A 129 -21.11 -9.27 -3.73
N ALA A 130 -20.47 -8.64 -2.73
CA ALA A 130 -20.10 -7.23 -2.80
C ALA A 130 -19.00 -6.96 -3.84
N TYR A 131 -18.02 -7.87 -3.96
CA TYR A 131 -17.04 -7.82 -5.05
C TYR A 131 -17.70 -7.95 -6.42
N ILE A 132 -18.56 -8.95 -6.60
CA ILE A 132 -19.31 -9.17 -7.84
C ILE A 132 -20.10 -7.92 -8.23
N GLN A 133 -20.85 -7.36 -7.28
CA GLN A 133 -21.64 -6.15 -7.48
C GLN A 133 -20.75 -4.95 -7.88
N SER A 134 -19.61 -4.78 -7.22
CA SER A 134 -18.70 -3.67 -7.50
C SER A 134 -17.96 -3.80 -8.83
N TRP A 135 -17.64 -5.02 -9.26
CA TRP A 135 -16.80 -5.25 -10.43
C TRP A 135 -17.61 -5.41 -11.73
N THR A 136 -18.82 -5.97 -11.66
CA THR A 136 -19.67 -6.23 -12.83
C THR A 136 -19.81 -5.01 -13.76
N PRO A 137 -20.13 -3.79 -13.28
CA PRO A 137 -20.31 -2.64 -14.17
C PRO A 137 -19.06 -2.30 -14.99
N PHE A 138 -17.87 -2.42 -14.40
CA PHE A 138 -16.62 -2.15 -15.11
C PHE A 138 -16.31 -3.20 -16.17
N LEU A 139 -16.61 -4.46 -15.89
CA LEU A 139 -16.44 -5.55 -16.85
C LEU A 139 -17.40 -5.43 -18.03
N GLU A 140 -18.64 -4.99 -17.78
CA GLU A 140 -19.65 -4.68 -18.81
C GLU A 140 -19.24 -3.51 -19.70
N GLU A 141 -18.55 -2.51 -19.13
CA GLU A 141 -17.92 -1.41 -19.88
C GLU A 141 -16.68 -1.85 -20.68
N GLY A 142 -16.26 -3.11 -20.57
CA GLY A 142 -15.08 -3.61 -21.26
C GLY A 142 -13.77 -3.28 -20.56
N LYS A 143 -13.76 -2.98 -19.26
CA LYS A 143 -12.52 -2.71 -18.51
C LYS A 143 -12.00 -3.97 -17.82
N ASP A 144 -10.68 -4.05 -17.71
CA ASP A 144 -10.03 -5.02 -16.82
C ASP A 144 -10.01 -4.50 -15.38
N ILE A 145 -9.70 -5.37 -14.42
CA ILE A 145 -9.66 -5.02 -13.00
C ILE A 145 -8.34 -5.49 -12.39
N VAL A 146 -7.71 -4.59 -11.62
CA VAL A 146 -6.63 -4.94 -10.68
C VAL A 146 -7.10 -4.55 -9.29
N HIS A 147 -7.23 -5.52 -8.40
CA HIS A 147 -7.72 -5.31 -7.04
C HIS A 147 -6.67 -5.70 -6.00
N VAL A 148 -6.36 -4.79 -5.08
CA VAL A 148 -5.42 -5.05 -3.98
C VAL A 148 -6.16 -5.24 -2.66
N CYS A 149 -5.98 -6.40 -2.05
CA CYS A 149 -6.60 -6.80 -0.79
C CYS A 149 -5.73 -6.49 0.42
N LEU A 150 -6.37 -6.27 1.57
CA LEU A 150 -5.77 -6.48 2.89
C LEU A 150 -5.17 -7.89 2.97
N SER A 151 -4.08 -8.06 3.72
CA SER A 151 -3.41 -9.34 3.84
C SER A 151 -4.35 -10.52 4.14
N SER A 152 -4.17 -11.62 3.39
CA SER A 152 -4.88 -12.88 3.61
C SER A 152 -4.64 -13.50 5.00
N ALA A 153 -3.51 -13.16 5.66
CA ALA A 153 -3.20 -13.66 7.00
C ALA A 153 -4.00 -12.99 8.12
N VAL A 154 -4.65 -11.85 7.85
CA VAL A 154 -5.46 -11.13 8.85
C VAL A 154 -6.96 -11.08 8.51
N SER A 155 -7.33 -11.34 7.25
CA SER A 155 -8.70 -11.26 6.76
C SER A 155 -8.99 -12.26 5.63
N GLY A 156 -10.21 -12.80 5.60
CA GLY A 156 -10.70 -13.64 4.51
C GLY A 156 -11.06 -12.90 3.22
N THR A 157 -10.87 -11.58 3.17
CA THR A 157 -11.28 -10.74 2.03
C THR A 157 -10.60 -11.14 0.72
N TYR A 158 -9.34 -11.58 0.79
CA TYR A 158 -8.60 -12.07 -0.38
C TYR A 158 -9.27 -13.31 -0.98
N ASN A 159 -9.65 -14.28 -0.15
CA ASN A 159 -10.33 -15.48 -0.61
C ASN A 159 -11.70 -15.14 -1.22
N ALA A 160 -12.47 -14.25 -0.58
CA ALA A 160 -13.75 -13.79 -1.10
C ALA A 160 -13.63 -13.09 -2.46
N ALA A 161 -12.58 -12.30 -2.65
CA ALA A 161 -12.22 -11.64 -3.89
C ALA A 161 -11.83 -12.65 -4.98
N CYS A 162 -11.03 -13.67 -4.66
CA CYS A 162 -10.69 -14.75 -5.60
C CYS A 162 -11.92 -15.55 -6.04
N THR A 163 -12.85 -15.86 -5.12
CA THR A 163 -14.12 -16.51 -5.52
C THR A 163 -14.93 -15.63 -6.46
N ALA A 164 -15.00 -14.32 -6.21
CA ALA A 164 -15.69 -13.39 -7.11
C ALA A 164 -15.00 -13.29 -8.48
N GLN A 165 -13.67 -13.31 -8.51
CA GLN A 165 -12.86 -13.35 -9.72
C GLN A 165 -13.19 -14.60 -10.55
N GLU A 166 -13.20 -15.79 -9.94
CA GLU A 166 -13.51 -17.05 -10.63
C GLU A 166 -14.90 -17.02 -11.28
N GLU A 167 -15.92 -16.55 -10.56
CA GLU A 167 -17.29 -16.46 -11.08
C GLU A 167 -17.38 -15.45 -12.24
N LEU A 168 -16.81 -14.26 -12.06
CA LEU A 168 -16.88 -13.21 -13.08
C LEU A 168 -16.03 -13.54 -14.31
N GLN A 169 -14.93 -14.27 -14.16
CA GLN A 169 -14.11 -14.71 -15.28
C GLN A 169 -14.88 -15.68 -16.20
N GLN A 170 -15.81 -16.47 -15.67
CA GLN A 170 -16.71 -17.31 -16.47
C GLN A 170 -17.74 -16.48 -17.24
N ARG A 171 -18.26 -15.42 -16.60
CA ARG A 171 -19.25 -14.51 -17.19
C ARG A 171 -18.65 -13.55 -18.22
N PHE A 172 -17.40 -13.15 -18.03
CA PHE A 172 -16.68 -12.19 -18.85
C PHE A 172 -15.33 -12.77 -19.32
N PRO A 173 -15.32 -13.83 -20.15
CA PRO A 173 -14.10 -14.58 -20.50
C PRO A 173 -13.06 -13.76 -21.27
N ALA A 174 -13.47 -12.63 -21.87
CA ALA A 174 -12.58 -11.73 -22.60
C ALA A 174 -11.97 -10.63 -21.71
N ARG A 175 -12.36 -10.51 -20.43
CA ARG A 175 -11.81 -9.54 -19.48
C ARG A 175 -10.81 -10.18 -18.55
N ARG A 176 -9.94 -9.38 -17.96
CA ARG A 176 -8.97 -9.79 -16.95
C ARG A 176 -9.35 -9.21 -15.59
N ILE A 177 -9.33 -10.04 -14.57
CA ILE A 177 -9.46 -9.64 -13.18
C ILE A 177 -8.22 -10.17 -12.45
N GLU A 178 -7.43 -9.30 -11.84
CA GLU A 178 -6.22 -9.63 -11.09
C GLU A 178 -6.44 -9.29 -9.61
N VAL A 179 -6.44 -10.30 -8.75
CA VAL A 179 -6.59 -10.13 -7.29
C VAL A 179 -5.23 -10.30 -6.62
N ILE A 180 -4.75 -9.24 -5.98
CA ILE A 180 -3.44 -9.16 -5.33
C ILE A 180 -3.63 -9.21 -3.82
N ASP A 181 -3.08 -10.22 -3.18
CA ASP A 181 -2.85 -10.21 -1.74
C ASP A 181 -1.67 -9.26 -1.44
N SER A 182 -1.90 -8.17 -0.73
CA SER A 182 -0.82 -7.23 -0.41
C SER A 182 0.21 -7.78 0.58
N LEU A 183 -0.16 -8.78 1.40
CA LEU A 183 0.58 -9.19 2.60
C LEU A 183 0.95 -7.99 3.49
N ASN A 184 0.12 -6.95 3.48
CA ASN A 184 0.28 -5.76 4.27
C ASN A 184 -1.10 -5.29 4.78
N ALA A 185 -1.13 -4.23 5.59
CA ALA A 185 -2.34 -3.68 6.19
C ALA A 185 -2.27 -2.14 6.21
N SER A 186 -3.44 -1.51 6.32
CA SER A 186 -3.54 -0.05 6.44
C SER A 186 -2.82 0.68 5.29
N ALA A 187 -2.29 1.87 5.54
CA ALA A 187 -1.55 2.65 4.55
C ALA A 187 -0.30 1.92 4.02
N GLY A 188 0.13 0.82 4.63
CA GLY A 188 1.19 -0.04 4.09
C GLY A 188 0.80 -0.70 2.77
N PHE A 189 -0.38 -1.31 2.67
CA PHE A 189 -0.84 -1.71 1.34
C PHE A 189 -1.34 -0.52 0.53
N GLY A 190 -1.79 0.57 1.16
CA GLY A 190 -2.04 1.84 0.47
C GLY A 190 -0.83 2.34 -0.31
N LEU A 191 0.38 2.17 0.21
CA LEU A 191 1.64 2.49 -0.47
C LEU A 191 1.87 1.60 -1.69
N LEU A 192 1.44 0.34 -1.65
CA LEU A 192 1.42 -0.54 -2.82
C LEU A 192 0.44 -0.01 -3.86
N VAL A 193 -0.82 0.21 -3.48
CA VAL A 193 -1.87 0.69 -4.40
C VAL A 193 -1.48 2.01 -5.05
N ASP A 194 -0.91 2.92 -4.26
CA ASP A 194 -0.37 4.17 -4.77
C ASP A 194 0.71 3.93 -5.83
N LYS A 195 1.68 3.03 -5.59
CA LYS A 195 2.68 2.73 -6.62
C LYS A 195 2.06 2.09 -7.87
N LEU A 196 1.05 1.22 -7.72
CA LEU A 196 0.36 0.62 -8.87
C LEU A 196 -0.42 1.67 -9.69
N ALA A 197 -0.93 2.73 -9.05
CA ALA A 197 -1.54 3.85 -9.75
C ALA A 197 -0.51 4.60 -10.60
N ASP A 198 0.73 4.80 -10.11
CA ASP A 198 1.80 5.37 -10.96
C ASP A 198 2.10 4.49 -12.17
N LEU A 199 2.22 3.17 -11.97
CA LEU A 199 2.54 2.24 -13.06
C LEU A 199 1.43 2.16 -14.11
N ARG A 200 0.16 2.20 -13.67
CA ARG A 200 -1.00 2.36 -14.55
C ARG A 200 -0.88 3.67 -15.33
N ASP A 201 -0.64 4.78 -14.66
CA ASP A 201 -0.58 6.10 -15.29
C ASP A 201 0.63 6.24 -16.25
N GLU A 202 1.68 5.42 -16.05
CA GLU A 202 2.83 5.23 -16.95
C GLU A 202 2.53 4.31 -18.15
N GLY A 203 1.35 3.67 -18.19
CA GLY A 203 0.86 2.88 -19.32
C GLY A 203 1.07 1.37 -19.20
N MET A 204 1.50 0.83 -18.05
CA MET A 204 1.56 -0.63 -17.85
C MET A 204 0.16 -1.21 -17.83
N ASP A 205 -0.02 -2.39 -18.44
CA ASP A 205 -1.31 -3.08 -18.47
C ASP A 205 -1.64 -3.80 -17.15
N ALA A 206 -2.86 -4.32 -17.03
CA ALA A 206 -3.33 -4.98 -15.81
C ALA A 206 -2.47 -6.18 -15.39
N LYS A 207 -1.99 -6.96 -16.36
CA LYS A 207 -1.15 -8.13 -16.10
C LYS A 207 0.23 -7.70 -15.62
N GLU A 208 0.86 -6.77 -16.32
CA GLU A 208 2.18 -6.25 -15.97
C GLU A 208 2.19 -5.60 -14.59
N VAL A 209 1.15 -4.82 -14.26
CA VAL A 209 0.99 -4.19 -12.93
C VAL A 209 0.79 -5.25 -11.85
N SER A 210 -0.02 -6.29 -12.11
CA SER A 210 -0.23 -7.41 -11.18
C SER A 210 1.06 -8.19 -10.91
N GLU A 211 1.80 -8.56 -11.96
CA GLU A 211 3.09 -9.25 -11.85
C GLU A 211 4.12 -8.41 -11.08
N TRP A 212 4.16 -7.10 -11.35
CA TRP A 212 5.01 -6.19 -10.60
C TRP A 212 4.63 -6.15 -9.12
N ALA A 213 3.34 -6.07 -8.80
CA ALA A 213 2.86 -6.05 -7.43
C ALA A 213 3.27 -7.31 -6.67
N GLN A 214 3.09 -8.50 -7.28
CA GLN A 214 3.46 -9.78 -6.68
C GLN A 214 4.96 -9.86 -6.37
N LYS A 215 5.81 -9.34 -7.26
CA LYS A 215 7.26 -9.34 -7.07
C LYS A 215 7.74 -8.35 -6.01
N ASN A 216 7.05 -7.22 -5.82
CA ASN A 216 7.55 -6.10 -5.01
C ASN A 216 6.79 -5.88 -3.69
N ARG A 217 5.62 -6.52 -3.47
CA ARG A 217 4.82 -6.33 -2.24
C ARG A 217 5.57 -6.59 -0.93
N LEU A 218 6.60 -7.45 -0.95
CA LEU A 218 7.43 -7.75 0.21
C LEU A 218 8.50 -6.68 0.49
N ASN A 219 8.74 -5.74 -0.41
CA ASN A 219 9.61 -4.59 -0.19
C ASN A 219 8.94 -3.49 0.63
N ILE A 220 7.63 -3.56 0.87
CA ILE A 220 6.96 -2.62 1.76
C ILE A 220 7.16 -3.09 3.20
N GLN A 221 7.90 -2.29 3.95
CA GLN A 221 8.08 -2.44 5.38
C GLN A 221 6.84 -1.89 6.10
N ALA A 222 6.44 -2.56 7.18
CA ALA A 222 5.31 -2.17 8.01
C ALA A 222 5.67 -2.43 9.47
N TRP A 223 5.96 -1.36 10.19
CA TRP A 223 6.40 -1.39 11.58
C TRP A 223 5.51 -0.49 12.41
N PHE A 224 5.13 -0.92 13.60
CA PHE A 224 4.21 -0.15 14.42
C PHE A 224 4.43 -0.41 15.90
N PHE A 225 4.01 0.53 16.73
CA PHE A 225 3.86 0.29 18.16
C PHE A 225 2.42 0.55 18.57
N THR A 226 2.01 -0.03 19.70
CA THR A 226 0.72 0.26 20.31
C THR A 226 0.87 0.43 21.82
N SER A 227 0.15 1.37 22.41
CA SER A 227 0.05 1.49 23.87
C SER A 227 -0.91 0.50 24.51
N ASP A 228 -1.73 -0.21 23.71
CA ASP A 228 -2.72 -1.15 24.22
C ASP A 228 -2.91 -2.37 23.32
N LEU A 229 -2.19 -3.45 23.63
CA LEU A 229 -2.28 -4.69 22.87
C LEU A 229 -3.58 -5.48 23.11
N ARG A 230 -4.45 -5.07 24.05
CA ARG A 230 -5.65 -5.85 24.41
C ARG A 230 -6.60 -6.02 23.23
N PHE A 231 -6.75 -4.99 22.39
CA PHE A 231 -7.62 -5.04 21.22
C PHE A 231 -7.14 -6.03 20.17
N PHE A 232 -5.82 -6.08 19.91
CA PHE A 232 -5.24 -7.02 18.95
C PHE A 232 -5.45 -8.48 19.37
N ILE A 233 -5.34 -8.74 20.68
CA ILE A 233 -5.55 -10.06 21.28
C ILE A 233 -7.04 -10.43 21.27
N LYS A 234 -7.93 -9.50 21.65
CA LYS A 234 -9.40 -9.71 21.60
C LYS A 234 -9.85 -10.02 20.18
N GLY A 235 -9.33 -9.28 19.20
CA GLY A 235 -9.60 -9.43 17.78
C GLY A 235 -8.96 -10.67 17.13
N GLY A 236 -8.03 -11.34 17.81
CA GLY A 236 -7.38 -12.56 17.34
C GLY A 236 -6.33 -12.37 16.24
N ARG A 237 -5.89 -11.13 15.97
CA ARG A 237 -4.90 -10.81 14.92
C ARG A 237 -3.46 -10.90 15.40
N VAL A 238 -3.25 -10.95 16.70
CA VAL A 238 -1.97 -11.28 17.34
C VAL A 238 -2.17 -12.55 18.17
N SER A 239 -1.31 -13.56 17.94
CA SER A 239 -1.42 -14.87 18.59
C SER A 239 -1.37 -14.78 20.11
N LYS A 240 -2.25 -15.56 20.77
CA LYS A 240 -2.27 -15.74 22.23
C LYS A 240 -1.07 -16.52 22.77
N THR A 241 -0.20 -17.06 21.91
CA THR A 241 1.00 -17.83 22.32
C THR A 241 2.04 -16.99 23.07
N ALA A 242 1.86 -15.67 23.18
CA ALA A 242 2.52 -14.88 24.21
C ALA A 242 1.78 -15.04 25.54
N GLY A 243 2.16 -16.06 26.34
CA GLY A 243 1.68 -16.33 27.70
C GLY A 243 2.01 -15.23 28.74
N ALA A 244 1.67 -13.97 28.44
CA ALA A 244 2.02 -12.78 29.20
C ALA A 244 0.82 -11.83 29.37
N ILE A 245 -0.42 -12.32 29.31
CA ILE A 245 -1.64 -11.50 29.46
C ILE A 245 -1.60 -10.65 30.75
N GLY A 246 -0.95 -11.13 31.82
CA GLY A 246 -0.75 -10.39 33.07
C GLY A 246 0.40 -9.35 33.07
N GLY A 247 1.39 -9.46 32.17
CA GLY A 247 2.57 -8.57 32.10
C GLY A 247 2.51 -7.54 30.96
N LEU A 248 1.45 -7.57 30.16
CA LEU A 248 1.21 -6.69 29.01
C LEU A 248 0.65 -5.31 29.40
N LEU A 249 0.14 -5.17 30.63
CA LEU A 249 -0.20 -3.87 31.21
C LEU A 249 1.10 -3.05 31.35
N LYS A 250 1.18 -1.92 30.63
CA LYS A 250 2.29 -0.94 30.62
C LYS A 250 3.51 -1.24 29.73
N ILE A 251 3.36 -2.06 28.70
CA ILE A 251 4.34 -2.12 27.61
C ILE A 251 3.80 -1.48 26.34
N CYS A 252 4.70 -0.94 25.52
CA CYS A 252 4.43 -0.35 24.23
C CYS A 252 5.17 -1.18 23.17
N PRO A 253 4.75 -2.43 22.90
CA PRO A 253 5.52 -3.34 22.05
C PRO A 253 5.66 -2.77 20.64
N ILE A 254 6.78 -3.11 20.00
CA ILE A 254 6.97 -2.94 18.56
C ILE A 254 6.55 -4.23 17.87
N LEU A 255 5.75 -4.06 16.84
CA LEU A 255 5.24 -5.11 15.99
C LEU A 255 5.65 -4.85 14.54
N ALA A 256 5.57 -5.90 13.75
CA ALA A 256 5.74 -5.85 12.31
C ALA A 256 4.70 -6.71 11.60
N ILE A 257 4.55 -6.49 10.31
CA ILE A 257 3.89 -7.45 9.43
C ILE A 257 4.95 -8.37 8.83
N SER A 258 4.85 -9.67 9.08
CA SER A 258 5.78 -10.68 8.59
C SER A 258 5.71 -10.86 7.08
N GLN A 259 6.64 -11.64 6.52
CA GLN A 259 6.62 -12.01 5.10
C GLN A 259 5.33 -12.74 4.68
N THR A 260 4.64 -13.41 5.60
CA THR A 260 3.36 -14.09 5.31
C THR A 260 2.17 -13.17 5.53
N GLY A 261 2.40 -11.88 5.82
CA GLY A 261 1.35 -10.89 6.06
C GLY A 261 0.73 -10.93 7.46
N ALA A 262 1.24 -11.75 8.37
CA ALA A 262 0.74 -11.86 9.74
C ALA A 262 1.32 -10.79 10.65
N LEU A 263 0.60 -10.40 11.71
CA LEU A 263 1.12 -9.47 12.72
C LEU A 263 2.00 -10.22 13.74
N GLU A 264 3.21 -9.73 13.96
CA GLU A 264 4.17 -10.33 14.89
C GLU A 264 4.67 -9.29 15.90
N VAL A 265 4.70 -9.66 17.18
CA VAL A 265 5.38 -8.88 18.22
C VAL A 265 6.88 -9.13 18.09
N VAL A 266 7.64 -8.10 17.73
CA VAL A 266 9.07 -8.20 17.47
C VAL A 266 9.89 -7.82 18.71
N GLU A 267 9.51 -6.72 19.37
CA GLU A 267 10.27 -6.21 20.51
C GLU A 267 9.34 -5.70 21.60
N LYS A 268 9.67 -5.98 22.86
CA LYS A 268 8.92 -5.46 24.02
C LYS A 268 9.64 -4.24 24.58
N VAL A 269 9.16 -3.05 24.23
CA VAL A 269 9.61 -1.79 24.87
C VAL A 269 8.53 -1.24 25.81
N ARG A 270 8.89 -0.30 26.68
CA ARG A 270 7.99 0.19 27.77
C ARG A 270 7.31 1.53 27.49
N THR A 271 7.88 2.37 26.63
CA THR A 271 7.45 3.77 26.46
C THR A 271 7.41 4.14 24.99
N LYS A 272 6.45 4.98 24.58
CA LYS A 272 6.32 5.51 23.22
C LYS A 272 7.62 6.12 22.69
N ASN A 273 8.30 6.96 23.48
CA ASN A 273 9.58 7.57 23.09
C ASN A 273 10.68 6.55 22.77
N ARG A 274 10.75 5.43 23.50
CA ARG A 274 11.68 4.33 23.17
C ARG A 274 11.25 3.59 21.92
N ALA A 275 9.94 3.37 21.73
CA ALA A 275 9.42 2.75 20.53
C ALA A 275 9.73 3.59 19.28
N ILE A 276 9.46 4.89 19.32
CA ILE A 276 9.74 5.83 18.22
C ILE A 276 11.23 5.82 17.85
N LYS A 277 12.14 5.98 18.83
CA LYS A 277 13.59 5.92 18.59
C LYS A 277 14.00 4.59 17.95
N ARG A 278 13.45 3.49 18.46
CA ARG A 278 13.75 2.16 17.95
C ARG A 278 13.21 1.95 16.53
N LEU A 279 12.05 2.53 16.19
CA LEU A 279 11.54 2.53 14.81
C LEU A 279 12.50 3.24 13.85
N ILE A 280 13.13 4.36 14.25
CA ILE A 280 14.16 5.02 13.43
C ILE A 280 15.34 4.06 13.15
N ASP A 281 15.81 3.34 14.18
CA ASP A 281 16.90 2.36 14.01
C ASP A 281 16.49 1.21 13.07
N ILE A 282 15.24 0.74 13.18
CA ILE A 282 14.69 -0.30 12.31
C ILE A 282 14.60 0.18 10.86
N ILE A 283 14.13 1.41 10.64
CA ILE A 283 14.07 2.02 9.30
C ILE A 283 15.47 2.00 8.66
N LYS A 284 16.48 2.53 9.36
CA LYS A 284 17.88 2.52 8.89
C LYS A 284 18.41 1.13 8.55
N ALA A 285 18.04 0.13 9.35
CA ALA A 285 18.49 -1.25 9.13
C ALA A 285 17.81 -1.92 7.92
N THR A 286 16.57 -1.53 7.61
CA THR A 286 15.70 -2.23 6.65
C THR A 286 15.57 -1.52 5.30
N ILE A 287 16.10 -0.31 5.14
CA ILE A 287 16.27 0.34 3.83
C ILE A 287 17.59 -0.08 3.14
N PRO A 288 17.67 -0.05 1.80
CA PRO A 288 18.90 -0.40 1.07
C PRO A 288 20.10 0.51 1.43
N ASN A 289 19.87 1.82 1.53
CA ASN A 289 20.84 2.82 1.96
C ASN A 289 20.42 3.36 3.34
N PRO A 290 21.13 3.04 4.44
CA PRO A 290 20.76 3.48 5.80
C PRO A 290 20.67 5.01 6.02
N GLN A 291 21.13 5.82 5.07
CA GLN A 291 21.10 7.27 5.13
C GLN A 291 19.97 7.90 4.29
N GLU A 292 19.23 7.11 3.52
CA GLU A 292 18.31 7.64 2.52
C GLU A 292 17.08 6.73 2.33
N ILE A 293 15.91 7.31 2.52
CA ILE A 293 14.63 6.68 2.16
C ILE A 293 14.25 7.16 0.76
N CYS A 294 14.03 6.22 -0.16
CA CYS A 294 13.54 6.55 -1.49
C CYS A 294 12.00 6.47 -1.53
N GLY A 295 11.35 7.54 -1.99
CA GLY A 295 9.91 7.58 -2.19
C GLY A 295 9.12 8.02 -0.95
N LYS A 296 7.84 7.62 -0.91
CA LYS A 296 6.90 8.05 0.14
C LYS A 296 7.05 7.24 1.42
N VAL A 297 6.82 7.91 2.55
CA VAL A 297 6.68 7.33 3.88
C VAL A 297 5.27 7.59 4.36
N PHE A 298 4.49 6.55 4.57
CA PHE A 298 3.14 6.67 5.11
C PHE A 298 3.15 6.34 6.60
N LEU A 299 2.42 7.12 7.37
CA LEU A 299 2.12 6.90 8.76
C LEU A 299 0.63 6.66 8.90
N SER A 300 0.25 5.79 9.84
CA SER A 300 -1.15 5.66 10.25
C SER A 300 -1.23 5.71 11.76
N ASN A 301 -2.29 6.33 12.29
CA ASN A 301 -2.49 6.47 13.72
C ASN A 301 -3.94 6.20 14.14
N SER A 302 -4.14 5.64 15.33
CA SER A 302 -5.47 5.46 15.93
C SER A 302 -5.66 6.37 17.13
N ASP A 303 -6.20 7.56 16.92
CA ASP A 303 -6.50 8.54 17.99
C ASP A 303 -5.26 8.88 18.85
N CYS A 304 -4.15 9.07 18.17
CA CYS A 304 -2.86 9.43 18.77
C CYS A 304 -1.98 10.21 17.79
N GLU A 305 -2.59 11.17 17.08
CA GLU A 305 -1.91 11.94 16.03
C GLU A 305 -0.63 12.61 16.51
N THR A 306 -0.60 13.10 17.76
CA THR A 306 0.60 13.71 18.35
C THR A 306 1.80 12.75 18.36
N ASP A 307 1.59 11.47 18.61
CA ASP A 307 2.66 10.47 18.59
C ASP A 307 3.13 10.16 17.15
N ALA A 308 2.22 10.21 16.18
CA ALA A 308 2.54 10.04 14.76
C ALA A 308 3.33 11.24 14.21
N LEU A 309 2.96 12.46 14.61
CA LEU A 309 3.70 13.68 14.25
C LEU A 309 5.10 13.70 14.88
N GLU A 310 5.26 13.20 16.11
CA GLU A 310 6.57 13.03 16.72
C GLU A 310 7.44 12.03 15.93
N LEU A 311 6.87 10.89 15.54
CA LEU A 311 7.58 9.93 14.68
C LEU A 311 7.93 10.54 13.31
N ALA A 312 7.02 11.27 12.68
CA ALA A 312 7.26 11.99 11.44
C ALA A 312 8.45 12.96 11.56
N SER A 313 8.49 13.75 12.64
CA SER A 313 9.60 14.67 12.91
C SER A 313 10.93 13.93 13.09
N GLN A 314 10.94 12.82 13.85
CA GLN A 314 12.17 12.03 14.01
C GLN A 314 12.63 11.37 12.71
N ILE A 315 11.71 10.96 11.83
CA ILE A 315 12.04 10.48 10.47
C ILE A 315 12.68 11.61 9.67
N GLN A 316 12.05 12.79 9.61
CA GLN A 316 12.58 13.94 8.87
C GLN A 316 13.98 14.34 9.36
N ASN A 317 14.21 14.34 10.68
CA ASN A 317 15.52 14.66 11.27
C ASN A 317 16.57 13.59 10.97
N ALA A 318 16.19 12.32 10.92
CA ALA A 318 17.10 11.22 10.61
C ALA A 318 17.44 11.12 9.11
N PHE A 319 16.57 11.64 8.24
CA PHE A 319 16.68 11.57 6.78
C PHE A 319 16.45 12.97 6.17
N PRO A 320 17.41 13.90 6.28
CA PRO A 320 17.24 15.29 5.85
C PRO A 320 17.08 15.46 4.33
N SER A 321 17.45 14.45 3.53
CA SER A 321 17.21 14.43 2.07
C SER A 321 15.79 14.02 1.69
N LEU A 322 14.99 13.51 2.63
CA LEU A 322 13.59 13.17 2.38
C LEU A 322 12.77 14.45 2.30
N GLU A 323 12.12 14.68 1.16
CA GLU A 323 11.21 15.81 0.99
C GLU A 323 10.08 15.74 2.03
N PRO A 324 9.78 16.82 2.78
CA PRO A 324 8.76 16.80 3.83
C PRO A 324 7.38 16.33 3.34
N SER A 325 7.01 16.65 2.10
CA SER A 325 5.76 16.21 1.47
C SER A 325 5.68 14.69 1.19
N SER A 326 6.80 13.98 1.29
CA SER A 326 6.86 12.52 1.15
C SER A 326 6.40 11.80 2.41
N ILE A 327 6.37 12.49 3.57
CA ILE A 327 5.84 11.94 4.82
C ILE A 327 4.36 12.33 4.94
N GLN A 328 3.47 11.35 4.96
CA GLN A 328 2.03 11.58 5.05
C GLN A 328 1.43 10.76 6.19
N ASN A 329 0.60 11.40 7.00
CA ASN A 329 -0.09 10.76 8.11
C ASN A 329 -1.56 10.54 7.76
N PHE A 330 -2.07 9.36 8.07
CA PHE A 330 -3.45 8.96 7.86
C PHE A 330 -4.08 8.45 9.15
N GLU A 331 -5.40 8.48 9.23
CA GLU A 331 -6.13 7.83 10.33
C GLU A 331 -6.34 6.35 10.02
N ILE A 332 -6.20 5.52 11.05
CA ILE A 332 -6.62 4.12 10.99
C ILE A 332 -8.16 4.08 10.93
N GLY A 333 -8.70 3.44 9.89
CA GLY A 333 -10.13 3.35 9.64
C GLY A 333 -10.86 2.40 10.60
N ALA A 334 -12.18 2.33 10.48
CA ALA A 334 -13.04 1.64 11.46
C ALA A 334 -12.70 0.15 11.57
N THR A 335 -12.49 -0.53 10.44
CA THR A 335 -12.24 -1.97 10.42
C THR A 335 -10.94 -2.33 11.12
N ILE A 336 -9.84 -1.67 10.77
CA ILE A 336 -8.54 -1.92 11.40
C ILE A 336 -8.59 -1.44 12.85
N GLY A 337 -9.21 -0.29 13.09
CA GLY A 337 -9.41 0.31 14.41
C GLY A 337 -10.10 -0.61 15.42
N CYS A 338 -11.10 -1.40 14.99
CA CYS A 338 -11.77 -2.39 15.84
C CYS A 338 -10.80 -3.43 16.44
N HIS A 339 -9.67 -3.71 15.78
CA HIS A 339 -8.65 -4.64 16.23
C HIS A 339 -7.43 -3.96 16.83
N THR A 340 -7.08 -2.76 16.42
CA THR A 340 -5.91 -2.05 16.97
C THR A 340 -6.24 -1.31 18.26
N GLY A 341 -7.48 -0.82 18.39
CA GLY A 341 -7.86 0.17 19.40
C GLY A 341 -7.08 1.49 19.27
N PRO A 342 -7.30 2.44 20.19
CA PRO A 342 -6.57 3.69 20.23
C PRO A 342 -5.11 3.51 20.67
N GLY A 343 -4.24 4.43 20.27
CA GLY A 343 -2.84 4.50 20.69
C GLY A 343 -1.87 3.65 19.86
N THR A 344 -2.22 3.33 18.62
CA THR A 344 -1.32 2.66 17.67
C THR A 344 -0.76 3.68 16.68
N VAL A 345 0.55 3.63 16.44
CA VAL A 345 1.23 4.37 15.36
C VAL A 345 1.99 3.38 14.50
N ALA A 346 1.75 3.43 13.19
CA ALA A 346 2.43 2.62 12.19
C ALA A 346 3.21 3.48 11.20
N VAL A 347 4.31 2.93 10.68
CA VAL A 347 5.13 3.51 9.63
C VAL A 347 5.34 2.51 8.50
N PHE A 348 5.20 2.99 7.27
CA PHE A 348 5.27 2.23 6.04
C PHE A 348 6.17 2.91 5.02
N TYR A 349 7.05 2.14 4.40
CA TYR A 349 8.04 2.65 3.44
C TYR A 349 8.55 1.52 2.56
N TRP A 350 9.10 1.87 1.41
CA TRP A 350 9.84 0.95 0.56
C TRP A 350 11.22 0.67 1.16
N GLY A 351 11.56 -0.60 1.29
CA GLY A 351 12.82 -1.07 1.84
C GLY A 351 13.31 -2.37 1.19
N LYS A 352 14.25 -3.02 1.88
CA LYS A 352 14.69 -4.39 1.57
C LYS A 352 13.47 -5.32 1.62
N GLU A 353 13.57 -6.43 0.91
CA GLU A 353 12.55 -7.49 0.99
C GLU A 353 12.45 -7.99 2.44
N ARG A 354 11.23 -8.09 2.99
CA ARG A 354 11.00 -8.61 4.35
C ARG A 354 11.54 -10.04 4.45
N ALA A 355 12.46 -10.26 5.38
CA ALA A 355 13.09 -11.56 5.58
C ALA A 355 12.16 -12.57 6.25
N VAL A 356 12.46 -13.86 6.04
CA VAL A 356 11.89 -14.97 6.82
C VAL A 356 12.19 -14.70 8.30
N SER A 357 11.13 -14.57 9.11
CA SER A 357 11.24 -14.65 10.56
C SER A 357 11.87 -16.01 10.87
N SER A 358 13.18 -16.02 11.14
CA SER A 358 13.81 -17.17 11.78
C SER A 358 13.23 -17.18 13.18
N LYS A 359 12.17 -17.98 13.37
CA LYS A 359 11.79 -18.42 14.70
C LYS A 359 13.05 -19.06 15.30
N GLN A 360 13.72 -18.33 16.18
CA GLN A 360 14.67 -18.91 17.12
C GLN A 360 13.90 -19.72 18.16
#